data_AF-A0A939Z8D0-F1
#
_entry.id   AF-A0A939Z8D0-F1
#
_cell.length_a   1.000
_cell.length_b   1.000
_cell.length_c   1.000
_cell.angle_alpha   90.00
_cell.angle_beta   90.00
_cell.angle_gamma   90.00
#
_symmetry.space_group_name_H-M   'P 1'
#
loop_
_entity.id
_entity.type
_entity.pdbx_description
1 polymer ?
#
loop_
_entity_poly.entity_id
_entity_poly.type
_entity_poly.pdbx_seq_one_letter_code
_entity_poly.pdbx_strand_id
1 'polypeptide(L)'
;MPQELRGCDFCKFVNYEDSDDFYLYELGRNKCEPLYSYEHLVKNRIILHFIISGKGILRINNKEYAVHEHQIFLIPENTRTFYQADKDDPWEYIWFHIGGPKIPLILKEAGLTADHPVYTPVSCADKIEELAMDLLDNYMRQYYCVGTLYKICDYMIENSSRKEEREINSSLL
;
A
#
# COMPACT_ATOMS: atom_id res chain seq x y z
N MET A 1 -22.66 12.98 -2.29
CA MET A 1 -22.82 11.56 -2.66
C MET A 1 -21.42 10.99 -2.76
N PRO A 2 -21.09 9.85 -2.12
CA PRO A 2 -19.82 9.19 -2.40
C PRO A 2 -19.81 8.86 -3.89
N GLN A 3 -18.73 9.21 -4.58
CA GLN A 3 -18.52 8.79 -5.96
C GLN A 3 -18.56 7.26 -5.95
N GLU A 4 -19.52 6.65 -6.66
CA GLU A 4 -19.46 5.21 -6.91
C GLU A 4 -18.11 4.93 -7.58
N LEU A 5 -17.24 4.22 -6.87
CA LEU A 5 -15.93 3.80 -7.38
C LEU A 5 -16.20 2.80 -8.51
N ARG A 6 -16.26 3.27 -9.77
CA ARG A 6 -16.36 2.39 -10.93
C ARG A 6 -15.17 1.45 -10.96
N GLY A 7 -15.41 0.16 -11.19
CA GLY A 7 -14.37 -0.88 -11.24
C GLY A 7 -13.98 -1.47 -9.88
N CYS A 8 -14.44 -0.89 -8.78
CA CYS A 8 -14.16 -1.43 -7.45
C CYS A 8 -14.91 -2.75 -7.23
N ASP A 9 -14.16 -3.85 -7.22
CA ASP A 9 -14.69 -5.19 -6.91
C ASP A 9 -15.11 -5.31 -5.44
N PHE A 10 -14.40 -4.60 -4.55
CA PHE A 10 -14.67 -4.60 -3.12
C PHE A 10 -14.17 -3.32 -2.44
N CYS A 11 -14.98 -2.67 -1.60
CA CYS A 11 -14.56 -1.59 -0.72
C CYS A 11 -15.38 -1.62 0.57
N LYS A 12 -14.69 -1.52 1.71
CA LYS A 12 -15.31 -1.44 3.04
C LYS A 12 -14.64 -0.36 3.87
N PHE A 13 -15.48 0.45 4.52
CA PHE A 13 -15.06 1.38 5.57
C PHE A 13 -15.15 0.66 6.92
N VAL A 14 -14.04 0.59 7.63
CA VAL A 14 -13.92 -0.02 8.96
C VAL A 14 -13.12 0.97 9.79
N ASN A 15 -13.73 1.66 10.77
CA ASN A 15 -12.99 2.67 11.54
C ASN A 15 -12.43 2.02 12.81
N TYR A 16 -11.18 1.55 12.76
CA TYR A 16 -10.50 0.84 13.85
C TYR A 16 -9.48 1.72 14.58
N GLU A 17 -9.91 2.90 15.01
CA GLU A 17 -9.09 3.86 15.77
C GLU A 17 -8.84 3.45 17.23
N ASP A 18 -9.62 2.53 17.79
CA ASP A 18 -9.49 2.08 19.20
C ASP A 18 -8.23 1.23 19.48
N SER A 19 -7.38 0.96 18.49
CA SER A 19 -6.15 0.18 18.64
C SER A 19 -4.95 0.99 19.16
N ASP A 20 -5.15 2.27 19.47
CA ASP A 20 -4.22 3.32 19.92
C ASP A 20 -3.00 3.60 19.01
N ASP A 21 -2.42 2.58 18.38
CA ASP A 21 -1.14 2.65 17.67
C ASP A 21 -1.24 2.47 16.15
N PHE A 22 -2.23 1.70 15.66
CA PHE A 22 -2.38 1.31 14.25
C PHE A 22 -3.84 1.28 13.83
N TYR A 23 -4.26 2.28 13.07
CA TYR A 23 -5.64 2.43 12.61
C TYR A 23 -5.79 1.90 11.19
N LEU A 24 -6.87 1.16 10.97
CA LEU A 24 -7.40 0.84 9.65
C LEU A 24 -8.69 1.63 9.49
N TYR A 25 -8.86 2.30 8.35
CA TYR A 25 -10.02 3.13 8.04
C TYR A 25 -10.88 2.56 6.92
N GLU A 26 -10.20 1.93 5.97
CA GLU A 26 -10.79 1.47 4.72
C GLU A 26 -9.86 0.44 4.10
N LEU A 27 -10.44 -0.52 3.42
CA LEU A 27 -9.73 -1.45 2.56
C LEU A 27 -10.58 -1.81 1.36
N GLY A 28 -9.93 -2.16 0.26
CA GLY A 28 -10.62 -2.55 -0.95
C GLY A 28 -9.74 -3.22 -1.98
N ARG A 29 -10.36 -3.68 -3.05
CA ARG A 29 -9.75 -4.29 -4.24
C ARG A 29 -10.37 -3.72 -5.50
N ASN A 30 -9.54 -3.45 -6.50
CA ASN A 30 -9.98 -2.92 -7.78
C ASN A 30 -9.17 -3.56 -8.91
N LYS A 31 -9.84 -4.33 -9.75
CA LYS A 31 -9.33 -4.72 -11.06
C LYS A 31 -9.59 -3.59 -12.06
N CYS A 32 -8.53 -2.86 -12.40
CA CYS A 32 -8.68 -1.65 -13.19
C CYS A 32 -8.94 -1.93 -14.67
N GLU A 33 -9.78 -1.09 -15.28
CA GLU A 33 -9.85 -0.95 -16.73
C GLU A 33 -8.58 -0.27 -17.27
N PRO A 34 -8.20 -0.51 -18.55
CA PRO A 34 -7.14 0.23 -19.23
C PRO A 34 -7.21 1.74 -19.01
N LEU A 35 -6.06 2.34 -18.68
CA LEU A 35 -5.93 3.79 -18.45
C LEU A 35 -6.78 4.35 -17.31
N TYR A 36 -7.43 3.51 -16.49
CA TYR A 36 -8.09 3.95 -15.26
C TYR A 36 -7.10 4.76 -14.43
N SER A 37 -7.49 5.96 -14.03
CA SER A 37 -6.62 6.88 -13.32
C SER A 37 -7.36 7.59 -12.20
N TYR A 38 -6.62 7.95 -11.16
CA TYR A 38 -7.15 8.69 -10.03
C TYR A 38 -6.16 9.74 -9.57
N GLU A 39 -6.66 10.92 -9.19
CA GLU A 39 -5.87 11.97 -8.56
C GLU A 39 -6.59 12.47 -7.33
N HIS A 40 -5.89 12.52 -6.21
CA HIS A 40 -6.47 13.04 -4.98
C HIS A 40 -5.41 13.56 -4.01
N LEU A 41 -5.88 14.32 -3.03
CA LEU A 41 -5.12 14.78 -1.89
C LEU A 41 -5.67 14.07 -0.65
N VAL A 42 -4.89 13.12 -0.11
CA VAL A 42 -5.24 12.43 1.13
C VAL A 42 -4.91 13.33 2.31
N LYS A 43 -5.84 13.52 3.24
CA LYS A 43 -5.62 14.27 4.49
C LYS A 43 -5.71 13.32 5.68
N ASN A 44 -4.82 13.47 6.66
CA ASN A 44 -4.84 12.74 7.94
C ASN A 44 -4.80 11.21 7.83
N ARG A 45 -4.42 10.65 6.67
CA ARG A 45 -4.36 9.22 6.38
C ARG A 45 -3.22 8.92 5.43
N ILE A 46 -2.76 7.67 5.47
CA ILE A 46 -1.80 7.08 4.54
C ILE A 46 -2.53 6.00 3.74
N ILE A 47 -2.15 5.80 2.48
CA ILE A 47 -2.67 4.68 1.68
C ILE A 47 -1.51 3.82 1.19
N LEU A 48 -1.64 2.51 1.37
CA LEU A 48 -0.80 1.52 0.70
C LEU A 48 -1.63 0.86 -0.41
N HIS A 49 -1.08 0.77 -1.61
CA HIS A 49 -1.62 -0.04 -2.71
C HIS A 49 -0.66 -1.19 -2.98
N PHE A 50 -1.12 -2.42 -2.76
CA PHE A 50 -0.41 -3.65 -3.16
C PHE A 50 -0.90 -4.09 -4.54
N ILE A 51 0.03 -4.23 -5.49
CA ILE A 51 -0.30 -4.66 -6.86
C ILE A 51 -0.33 -6.19 -6.91
N ILE A 52 -1.51 -6.76 -7.14
CA ILE A 52 -1.71 -8.21 -7.31
C ILE A 52 -1.19 -8.66 -8.68
N SER A 53 -1.48 -7.90 -9.73
CA SER A 53 -1.07 -8.22 -11.10
C SER A 53 -1.03 -6.98 -11.98
N GLY A 54 -0.42 -7.09 -13.16
CA GLY A 54 -0.33 -6.03 -14.15
C GLY A 54 0.59 -4.89 -13.69
N LYS A 55 0.36 -3.69 -14.25
CA LYS A 55 1.23 -2.53 -14.00
C LYS A 55 0.54 -1.19 -14.23
N GLY A 56 1.26 -0.13 -13.88
CA GLY A 56 0.86 1.25 -14.11
C GLY A 56 1.92 2.24 -13.67
N ILE A 57 1.51 3.48 -13.49
CA ILE A 57 2.37 4.59 -13.08
C ILE A 57 1.86 5.29 -11.84
N LEU A 58 2.78 5.65 -10.95
CA LEU A 58 2.57 6.57 -9.84
C LEU A 58 3.26 7.89 -10.15
N ARG A 59 2.56 9.01 -9.99
CA ARG A 59 3.12 10.37 -10.03
C ARG A 59 2.91 11.07 -8.70
N ILE A 60 4.03 11.44 -8.08
CA ILE A 60 4.06 12.11 -6.79
C ILE A 60 5.29 13.03 -6.72
N ASN A 61 5.12 14.24 -6.19
CA ASN A 61 6.20 15.24 -6.07
C ASN A 61 6.99 15.47 -7.38
N ASN A 62 6.28 15.58 -8.52
CA ASN A 62 6.83 15.74 -9.87
C ASN A 62 7.77 14.61 -10.33
N LYS A 63 7.75 13.46 -9.65
CA LYS A 63 8.44 12.23 -10.06
C LYS A 63 7.42 11.21 -10.54
N GLU A 64 7.82 10.41 -11.52
CA GLU A 64 7.04 9.30 -12.03
C GLU A 64 7.76 7.99 -11.68
N TYR A 65 6.99 7.00 -11.23
CA TYR A 65 7.46 5.68 -10.88
C TYR A 65 6.64 4.66 -11.65
N ALA A 66 7.30 3.78 -12.40
CA ALA A 66 6.66 2.57 -12.89
C ALA A 66 6.43 1.63 -11.70
N VAL A 67 5.22 1.09 -11.59
CA VAL A 67 4.86 0.13 -10.55
C VAL A 67 4.24 -1.09 -11.21
N HIS A 68 4.68 -2.27 -10.79
CA HIS A 68 4.24 -3.55 -11.34
C HIS A 68 3.81 -4.51 -10.24
N GLU A 69 3.30 -5.66 -10.66
CA GLU A 69 2.98 -6.83 -9.85
C GLU A 69 3.96 -7.02 -8.68
N HIS A 70 3.38 -7.35 -7.52
CA HIS A 70 4.04 -7.60 -6.24
C HIS A 70 4.68 -6.39 -5.54
N GLN A 71 4.69 -5.21 -6.17
CA GLN A 71 5.14 -4.00 -5.51
C GLN A 71 4.02 -3.36 -4.68
N ILE A 72 4.45 -2.54 -3.71
CA ILE A 72 3.54 -1.67 -2.96
C ILE A 72 3.90 -0.23 -3.27
N PHE A 73 2.91 0.62 -3.52
CA PHE A 73 3.12 2.05 -3.52
C PHE A 73 2.40 2.76 -2.38
N LEU A 74 3.10 3.76 -1.83
CA LEU A 74 2.68 4.61 -0.73
C LEU A 74 2.10 5.92 -1.27
N ILE A 75 0.91 6.26 -0.80
CA ILE A 75 0.35 7.62 -0.85
C ILE A 75 0.52 8.23 0.54
N PRO A 76 1.49 9.14 0.74
CA PRO A 76 1.73 9.77 2.02
C PRO A 76 0.60 10.72 2.40
N GLU A 77 0.50 10.99 3.70
CA GLU A 77 -0.40 12.01 4.21
C GLU A 77 -0.11 13.38 3.58
N ASN A 78 -1.17 14.17 3.36
CA ASN A 78 -1.12 15.54 2.88
C ASN A 78 -0.39 15.70 1.54
N THR A 79 -0.33 14.63 0.74
CA THR A 79 0.38 14.63 -0.55
C THR A 79 -0.58 14.41 -1.71
N ARG A 80 -0.58 15.34 -2.68
CA ARG A 80 -1.32 15.17 -3.93
C ARG A 80 -0.63 14.10 -4.76
N THR A 81 -1.39 13.08 -5.14
CA THR A 81 -0.87 11.91 -5.84
C THR A 81 -1.78 11.55 -7.00
N PHE A 82 -1.18 11.30 -8.15
CA PHE A 82 -1.83 10.76 -9.34
C PHE A 82 -1.34 9.34 -9.58
N TYR A 83 -2.23 8.43 -9.97
CA TYR A 83 -1.83 7.13 -10.47
C TYR A 83 -2.71 6.70 -11.64
N GLN A 84 -2.17 5.86 -12.52
CA GLN A 84 -2.87 5.37 -13.70
C GLN A 84 -2.46 3.93 -14.03
N ALA A 85 -3.45 3.07 -14.27
CA ALA A 85 -3.26 1.73 -14.80
C ALA A 85 -2.70 1.78 -16.22
N ASP A 86 -1.85 0.81 -16.57
CA ASP A 86 -1.35 0.66 -17.93
C ASP A 86 -2.49 0.42 -18.93
N LYS A 87 -2.23 0.73 -20.20
CA LYS A 87 -3.21 0.61 -21.28
C LYS A 87 -3.44 -0.85 -21.70
N ASP A 88 -2.35 -1.62 -21.75
CA ASP A 88 -2.37 -2.96 -22.33
C ASP A 88 -2.35 -4.04 -21.24
N ASP A 89 -1.80 -3.72 -20.06
CA ASP A 89 -1.68 -4.61 -18.91
C ASP A 89 -2.08 -3.89 -17.59
N PRO A 90 -3.35 -3.45 -17.47
CA PRO A 90 -3.81 -2.65 -16.34
C PRO A 90 -3.70 -3.44 -15.04
N TRP A 91 -3.27 -2.77 -13.97
CA TRP A 91 -3.12 -3.42 -12.69
C TRP A 91 -4.44 -3.89 -12.06
N GLU A 92 -4.30 -4.89 -11.22
CA GLU A 92 -5.25 -5.19 -10.15
C GLU A 92 -4.55 -4.93 -8.82
N TYR A 93 -5.20 -4.19 -7.91
CA TYR A 93 -4.59 -3.85 -6.62
C TYR A 93 -5.56 -4.01 -5.45
N ILE A 94 -4.97 -4.22 -4.27
CA ILE A 94 -5.61 -4.06 -2.96
C ILE A 94 -5.10 -2.77 -2.32
N TRP A 95 -5.97 -2.00 -1.67
CA TRP A 95 -5.55 -0.84 -0.89
C TRP A 95 -5.97 -0.91 0.56
N PHE A 96 -5.20 -0.21 1.41
CA PHE A 96 -5.48 0.00 2.82
C PHE A 96 -5.34 1.49 3.15
N HIS A 97 -6.41 2.13 3.62
CA HIS A 97 -6.31 3.43 4.29
C HIS A 97 -5.95 3.20 5.75
N ILE A 98 -4.76 3.63 6.14
CA ILE A 98 -4.19 3.39 7.45
C ILE A 98 -3.76 4.70 8.13
N GLY A 99 -3.60 4.65 9.45
CA GLY A 99 -3.12 5.76 10.26
C GLY A 99 -2.66 5.30 11.63
N GLY A 100 -2.35 6.23 12.50
CA GLY A 100 -1.87 5.96 13.85
C GLY A 100 -0.38 6.24 14.04
N PRO A 101 0.05 6.44 15.29
CA PRO A 101 1.37 6.97 15.61
C PRO A 101 2.54 6.05 15.20
N LYS A 102 2.31 4.73 15.06
CA LYS A 102 3.36 3.79 14.67
C LYS A 102 3.58 3.68 13.16
N ILE A 103 2.56 3.98 12.34
CA ILE A 103 2.61 3.78 10.88
C ILE A 103 3.80 4.49 10.23
N PRO A 104 4.06 5.79 10.48
CA PRO A 104 5.14 6.47 9.78
C PRO A 104 6.52 5.88 10.11
N LEU A 105 6.70 5.37 11.33
CA LEU A 105 7.94 4.74 11.77
C LEU A 105 8.15 3.39 11.09
N ILE A 106 7.11 2.54 11.12
CA ILE A 106 7.12 1.20 10.50
C ILE A 106 7.38 1.29 8.99
N LEU A 107 6.70 2.19 8.28
CA LEU A 107 6.90 2.36 6.84
C LEU A 107 8.31 2.84 6.51
N LYS A 108 8.87 3.75 7.31
CA LYS A 108 10.24 4.22 7.15
C LYS A 108 11.26 3.09 7.38
N GLU A 109 10.99 2.18 8.31
CA GLU A 109 11.80 0.99 8.56
C GLU A 109 11.76 0.02 7.38
N ALA A 110 10.58 -0.19 6.79
CA ALA A 110 10.40 -0.93 5.53
C ALA A 110 10.99 -0.22 4.29
N GLY A 111 11.57 0.97 4.45
CA GLY A 111 12.21 1.72 3.36
C GLY A 111 11.24 2.58 2.53
N LEU A 112 9.98 2.70 2.93
CA LEU A 112 8.98 3.55 2.29
C LEU A 112 8.98 4.96 2.89
N THR A 113 9.12 5.96 2.03
CA THR A 113 9.00 7.38 2.40
C THR A 113 8.34 8.18 1.26
N ALA A 114 8.06 9.46 1.48
CA ALA A 114 7.56 10.33 0.40
C ALA A 114 8.54 10.48 -0.78
N ASP A 115 9.85 10.36 -0.54
CA ASP A 115 10.88 10.38 -1.59
C ASP A 115 11.09 9.02 -2.25
N HIS A 116 10.63 7.97 -1.59
CA HIS A 116 10.80 6.58 -1.97
C HIS A 116 9.48 5.84 -1.77
N PRO A 117 8.47 6.16 -2.59
CA PRO A 117 7.10 5.72 -2.34
C PRO A 117 6.82 4.31 -2.87
N VAL A 118 7.78 3.64 -3.49
CA VAL A 118 7.59 2.29 -4.04
C VAL A 118 8.47 1.30 -3.27
N TYR A 119 7.82 0.30 -2.70
CA TYR A 119 8.43 -0.85 -2.06
C TYR A 119 8.53 -1.98 -3.09
N THR A 120 9.71 -2.60 -3.14
CA THR A 120 9.98 -3.77 -3.97
C THR A 120 10.44 -4.90 -3.06
N PRO A 121 9.74 -6.05 -3.02
CA PRO A 121 10.16 -7.18 -2.22
C PRO A 121 11.44 -7.82 -2.81
N VAL A 122 12.36 -8.24 -1.95
CA VAL A 122 13.55 -9.02 -2.35
C VAL A 122 13.20 -10.48 -2.63
N SER A 123 12.20 -11.02 -1.92
CA SER A 123 11.74 -12.39 -2.08
C SER A 123 10.25 -12.53 -1.72
N CYS A 124 9.60 -13.56 -2.29
CA CYS A 124 8.32 -14.14 -1.88
C CYS A 124 7.18 -13.14 -1.60
N ALA A 125 6.72 -12.42 -2.63
CA ALA A 125 5.59 -11.50 -2.52
C ALA A 125 4.25 -12.17 -2.19
N ASP A 126 4.13 -13.48 -2.48
CA ASP A 126 2.94 -14.31 -2.25
C ASP A 126 2.38 -14.17 -0.83
N LYS A 127 3.26 -13.95 0.17
CA LYS A 127 2.81 -13.83 1.56
C LYS A 127 2.05 -12.54 1.84
N ILE A 128 2.47 -11.42 1.23
CA ILE A 128 1.75 -10.15 1.39
C ILE A 128 0.39 -10.28 0.71
N GLU A 129 0.33 -10.89 -0.47
CA GLU A 129 -0.94 -11.12 -1.18
C GLU A 129 -1.90 -11.99 -0.36
N GLU A 130 -1.42 -13.11 0.19
CA GLU A 130 -2.22 -14.01 1.04
C GLU A 130 -2.82 -13.26 2.23
N LEU A 131 -2.01 -12.46 2.94
CA LEU A 131 -2.46 -11.68 4.09
C LEU A 131 -3.41 -10.55 3.68
N ALA A 132 -3.19 -9.93 2.53
CA ALA A 132 -4.03 -8.86 2.00
C ALA A 132 -5.41 -9.37 1.59
N MET A 133 -5.47 -10.54 0.94
CA MET A 133 -6.73 -11.21 0.61
C MET A 133 -7.48 -11.64 1.88
N ASP A 134 -6.77 -12.23 2.84
CA ASP A 134 -7.35 -12.67 4.11
C ASP A 134 -7.92 -11.49 4.94
N LEU A 135 -7.33 -10.29 4.84
CA LEU A 135 -7.89 -9.04 5.37
C LEU A 135 -9.24 -8.68 4.73
N LEU A 136 -9.37 -8.81 3.40
CA LEU A 136 -10.63 -8.53 2.71
C LEU A 136 -11.74 -9.48 3.16
N ASP A 137 -11.43 -10.76 3.38
CA ASP A 137 -12.40 -11.77 3.82
C ASP A 137 -12.79 -11.60 5.30
N ASN A 138 -11.86 -11.13 6.14
CA ASN A 138 -12.03 -11.00 7.58
C ASN A 138 -12.26 -9.55 8.05
N TYR A 139 -12.60 -8.64 7.14
CA TYR A 139 -12.62 -7.19 7.39
C TYR A 139 -13.45 -6.74 8.60
N MET A 140 -14.40 -7.54 9.08
CA MET A 140 -15.24 -7.23 10.25
C MET A 140 -14.56 -7.52 11.60
N ARG A 141 -13.42 -8.20 11.61
CA ARG A 141 -12.72 -8.65 12.82
C ARG A 141 -11.60 -7.68 13.17
N GLN A 142 -11.91 -6.59 13.88
CA GLN A 142 -10.96 -5.51 14.21
C GLN A 142 -9.57 -5.98 14.65
N TYR A 143 -9.46 -6.73 15.75
CA TYR A 143 -8.16 -7.18 16.27
C TYR A 143 -7.42 -8.11 15.32
N TYR A 144 -8.18 -8.91 14.55
CA TYR A 144 -7.60 -9.76 13.50
C TYR A 144 -7.01 -8.91 12.39
N CYS A 145 -7.73 -7.87 11.95
CA CYS A 145 -7.28 -6.97 10.90
C CYS A 145 -6.02 -6.20 11.32
N VAL A 146 -6.03 -5.60 12.51
CA VAL A 146 -4.86 -4.89 13.05
C VAL A 146 -3.67 -5.84 13.20
N GLY A 147 -3.88 -7.04 13.77
CA GLY A 147 -2.81 -8.04 13.89
C GLY A 147 -2.26 -8.51 12.54
N THR A 148 -3.10 -8.59 11.52
CA THR A 148 -2.69 -9.00 10.16
C THR A 148 -1.94 -7.90 9.44
N LEU A 149 -2.33 -6.63 9.63
CA LEU A 149 -1.58 -5.47 9.12
C LEU A 149 -0.19 -5.38 9.73
N TYR A 150 -0.04 -5.70 11.03
CA TYR A 150 1.28 -5.82 11.66
C TYR A 150 2.13 -6.92 11.00
N LYS A 151 1.54 -8.08 10.67
CA LYS A 151 2.27 -9.15 9.95
C LYS A 151 2.71 -8.69 8.56
N ILE A 152 1.86 -7.96 7.83
CA ILE A 152 2.23 -7.39 6.52
C ILE A 152 3.42 -6.43 6.69
N CYS A 153 3.35 -5.54 7.67
CA CYS A 153 4.40 -4.57 7.94
C CYS A 153 5.73 -5.24 8.34
N ASP A 154 5.68 -6.23 9.22
CA ASP A 154 6.83 -7.04 9.62
C ASP A 154 7.49 -7.72 8.40
N TYR A 155 6.67 -8.33 7.55
CA TYR A 155 7.14 -8.94 6.32
C TYR A 155 7.82 -7.93 5.38
N MET A 156 7.25 -6.73 5.25
CA MET A 156 7.84 -5.65 4.46
C MET A 156 9.19 -5.18 5.04
N ILE A 157 9.33 -5.09 6.37
CA ILE A 157 10.58 -4.72 7.02
C ILE A 157 11.65 -5.77 6.73
N GLU A 158 11.32 -7.06 6.89
CA GLU A 158 12.28 -8.15 6.71
C GLU A 158 12.67 -8.40 5.25
N ASN A 159 11.82 -8.04 4.28
CA ASN A 159 12.02 -8.34 2.86
C ASN A 159 12.19 -7.10 1.96
N SER A 160 12.56 -5.95 2.54
CA SER A 160 12.80 -4.72 1.78
C SER A 160 14.17 -4.72 1.09
N SER A 161 14.21 -4.43 -0.22
CA SER A 161 15.48 -4.29 -0.97
C SER A 161 16.39 -3.18 -0.42
N ARG A 162 15.80 -2.20 0.26
CA ARG A 162 16.54 -1.11 0.90
C ARG A 162 17.17 -1.49 2.22
N LYS A 163 16.69 -2.56 2.88
CA LYS A 163 17.37 -3.14 4.05
C LYS A 163 18.69 -3.76 3.60
N GLU A 164 18.69 -4.53 2.51
CA GLU A 164 19.93 -5.06 1.92
C GLU A 164 20.92 -3.96 1.53
N GLU A 165 20.45 -2.90 0.87
CA GLU A 165 21.31 -1.75 0.53
C GLU A 165 21.92 -1.09 1.78
N ARG A 166 21.17 -0.96 2.87
CA ARG A 166 21.67 -0.39 4.13
C ARG A 166 22.68 -1.32 4.81
N GLU A 167 22.42 -2.62 4.85
CA GLU A 167 23.30 -3.62 5.47
C GLU A 167 24.64 -3.74 4.70
N ILE A 168 24.59 -3.74 3.37
CA ILE A 168 25.79 -3.72 2.51
C ILE A 168 26.61 -2.44 2.77
N ASN A 169 25.95 -1.28 2.82
CA ASN A 169 26.65 -0.02 3.08
C ASN A 169 27.24 0.06 4.50
N SER A 170 26.61 -0.59 5.48
CA SER A 170 27.09 -0.62 6.87
C SER A 170 28.26 -1.59 7.10
N SER A 171 28.37 -2.65 6.28
CA SER A 171 29.43 -3.65 6.35
C SER A 171 30.69 -3.27 5.57
N LEU A 172 30.63 -2.19 4.79
CA LEU A 172 31.75 -1.57 4.07
C LEU A 172 32.43 -0.44 4.86
N LEU A 173 31.99 -0.16 6.09
CA LEU A 173 32.57 0.79 7.05
C LEU A 173 33.26 0.06 8.20
#